data_AF-A0A841VBQ4-F1
#
_entry.id   AF-A0A841VBQ4-F1
#
_cell.length_a   1.000
_cell.length_b   1.000
_cell.length_c   1.000
_cell.angle_alpha   90.00
_cell.angle_beta   90.00
_cell.angle_gamma   90.00
#
_symmetry.space_group_name_H-M   'P 1'
#
loop_
_entity.id
_entity.type
_entity.pdbx_description
1 polymer ?
#
loop_
_entity_poly.entity_id
_entity_poly.type
_entity_poly.pdbx_seq_one_letter_code
_entity_poly.pdbx_strand_id
1 'polypeptide(L)'
;ENQSSESKELTIEQLKNAEYYSYNPASKVKLNNGEFFSKYENGAIGGNLIWLGETIKLGDLNGDGAKDAVVVINQNTGGSGTFMDLAIVINDDGKPVHVDSYGLGDRVSISDVKIKPNGRIEFTVTERWGQIRKETYQFVEKKNKPKTP
;
A
#
# COMPACT_ATOMS: atom_id res chain seq x y z
N GLU A 1 17.49 -26.91 -22.89
CA GLU A 1 17.47 -25.80 -21.91
C GLU A 1 16.08 -25.23 -21.89
N ASN A 2 15.39 -25.26 -20.75
CA ASN A 2 14.05 -24.70 -20.62
C ASN A 2 14.11 -23.71 -19.47
N GLN A 3 14.46 -22.46 -19.77
CA GLN A 3 14.33 -21.37 -18.81
C GLN A 3 12.84 -21.03 -18.72
N SER A 4 12.14 -21.71 -17.82
CA SER A 4 10.87 -21.25 -17.29
C SER A 4 11.08 -19.85 -16.72
N SER A 5 10.38 -18.85 -17.26
CA SER A 5 10.35 -17.49 -16.73
C SER A 5 9.86 -17.55 -15.29
N GLU A 6 10.77 -17.53 -14.32
CA GLU A 6 10.44 -17.22 -12.94
C GLU A 6 9.90 -15.79 -12.94
N SER A 7 8.58 -15.64 -12.79
CA SER A 7 7.98 -14.36 -12.46
C SER A 7 8.67 -13.86 -11.20
N LYS A 8 9.44 -12.77 -11.28
CA LYS A 8 10.16 -12.23 -10.13
C LYS A 8 9.15 -11.81 -9.08
N GLU A 9 9.02 -12.58 -8.01
CA GLU A 9 8.12 -12.23 -6.90
C GLU A 9 8.62 -10.97 -6.18
N LEU A 10 7.67 -10.13 -5.74
CA LEU A 10 8.00 -8.99 -4.90
C LEU A 10 8.57 -9.46 -3.56
N THR A 11 9.66 -8.83 -3.13
CA THR A 11 10.27 -9.05 -1.82
C THR A 11 9.83 -7.96 -0.84
N ILE A 12 9.88 -8.28 0.46
CA ILE A 12 9.60 -7.30 1.53
C ILE A 12 10.59 -6.13 1.44
N GLU A 13 11.85 -6.38 1.08
CA GLU A 13 12.86 -5.32 0.93
C GLU A 13 12.50 -4.36 -0.21
N GLN A 14 11.97 -4.86 -1.31
CA GLN A 14 11.47 -4.00 -2.38
C GLN A 14 10.29 -3.15 -1.91
N LEU A 15 9.35 -3.72 -1.13
CA LEU A 15 8.22 -2.97 -0.57
C LEU A 15 8.66 -1.89 0.42
N LYS A 16 9.72 -2.14 1.20
CA LYS A 16 10.34 -1.17 2.12
C LYS A 16 11.03 -0.01 1.41
N ASN A 17 11.39 -0.17 0.14
CA ASN A 17 12.07 0.87 -0.65
C ASN A 17 11.25 1.37 -1.84
N ALA A 18 9.95 1.03 -1.87
CA ALA A 18 9.01 1.42 -2.91
C ALA A 18 8.48 2.85 -2.70
N GLU A 19 7.82 3.36 -3.74
CA GLU A 19 7.11 4.63 -3.70
C GLU A 19 5.62 4.42 -3.38
N TYR A 20 5.10 5.20 -2.45
CA TYR A 20 3.68 5.19 -2.07
C TYR A 20 3.11 6.60 -2.10
N TYR A 21 1.84 6.73 -2.44
CA TYR A 21 1.15 8.01 -2.36
C TYR A 21 0.95 8.43 -0.90
N SER A 22 1.41 9.64 -0.58
CA SER A 22 1.04 10.34 0.64
C SER A 22 -0.01 11.39 0.32
N TYR A 23 -1.03 11.54 1.18
CA TYR A 23 -2.01 12.62 1.02
C TYR A 23 -1.42 13.99 1.37
N ASN A 24 -0.33 14.03 2.15
CA ASN A 24 0.38 15.24 2.51
C ASN A 24 1.89 14.94 2.68
N PRO A 25 2.74 15.31 1.71
CA PRO A 25 2.44 16.12 0.52
C PRO A 25 1.77 15.25 -0.54
N ALA A 26 0.59 15.66 -1.07
CA ALA A 26 -0.23 14.96 -2.07
C ALA A 26 0.54 14.45 -3.32
N SER A 27 1.36 13.42 -3.15
CA SER A 27 2.46 13.04 -4.03
C SER A 27 3.00 11.67 -3.65
N LYS A 28 3.79 11.05 -4.53
CA LYS A 28 4.49 9.81 -4.23
C LYS A 28 5.75 10.11 -3.41
N VAL A 29 5.89 9.42 -2.28
CA VAL A 29 7.08 9.45 -1.43
C VAL A 29 7.79 8.11 -1.51
N LYS A 30 9.12 8.15 -1.65
CA LYS A 30 9.95 6.95 -1.62
C LYS A 30 10.31 6.62 -0.18
N LEU A 31 9.96 5.41 0.26
CA LEU A 31 10.43 4.89 1.53
C LEU A 31 11.91 4.49 1.43
N ASN A 32 12.63 4.60 2.53
CA ASN A 32 13.99 4.11 2.69
C ASN A 32 13.97 3.16 3.89
N ASN A 33 14.17 1.87 3.64
CA ASN A 33 14.05 0.81 4.66
C ASN A 33 12.72 0.87 5.46
N GLY A 34 11.62 1.18 4.77
CA GLY A 34 10.27 1.17 5.32
C GLY A 34 9.78 2.51 5.84
N GLU A 35 10.58 3.58 5.79
CA GLU A 35 10.20 4.88 6.36
C GLU A 35 10.55 6.05 5.44
N PHE A 36 9.76 7.12 5.54
CA PHE A 36 10.03 8.42 4.95
C PHE A 36 9.72 9.49 6.00
N PHE A 37 10.65 10.44 6.14
CA PHE A 37 10.46 11.61 7.00
C PHE A 37 10.83 12.89 6.24
N SER A 38 9.97 13.91 6.32
CA SER A 38 10.25 15.25 5.81
C SER A 38 9.83 16.29 6.84
N LYS A 39 10.63 17.33 7.03
CA LYS A 39 10.24 18.46 7.89
C LYS A 39 9.15 19.29 7.22
N TYR A 40 8.34 19.98 8.01
CA TYR A 40 7.39 20.94 7.44
C TYR A 40 8.11 22.10 6.78
N GLU A 41 7.63 22.49 5.59
CA GLU A 41 8.19 23.60 4.83
C GLU A 41 8.00 24.95 5.53
N ASN A 42 6.96 25.08 6.37
CA ASN A 42 6.66 26.31 7.12
C ASN A 42 7.54 26.52 8.38
N GLY A 43 8.50 25.64 8.64
CA GLY A 43 9.41 25.75 9.79
C GLY A 43 8.80 25.36 11.14
N ALA A 44 7.57 24.82 11.17
CA ALA A 44 6.99 24.27 12.40
C ALA A 44 7.79 23.07 12.92
N ILE A 45 7.71 22.83 14.23
CA ILE A 45 8.34 21.66 14.85
C ILE A 45 7.61 20.39 14.40
N GLY A 46 8.36 19.42 13.88
CA GLY A 46 7.85 18.13 13.40
C GLY A 46 8.04 17.93 11.90
N GLY A 47 7.24 17.04 11.33
CA GLY A 47 7.30 16.70 9.93
C GLY A 47 6.28 15.64 9.53
N ASN A 48 6.27 15.31 8.25
CA ASN A 48 5.51 14.18 7.71
C ASN A 48 6.32 12.91 7.88
N LEU A 49 5.77 11.95 8.63
CA LEU A 49 6.27 10.61 8.80
C LEU A 49 5.34 9.63 8.10
N ILE A 50 5.89 8.87 7.15
CA ILE A 50 5.18 7.81 6.43
C ILE A 50 5.97 6.53 6.59
N TRP A 51 5.32 5.43 6.94
CA TRP A 51 6.01 4.15 7.11
C TRP A 51 5.17 2.94 6.73
N LEU A 52 5.87 1.89 6.31
CA LEU A 52 5.30 0.59 6.01
C LEU A 52 4.87 -0.09 7.31
N GLY A 53 3.59 -0.47 7.38
CA GLY A 53 3.03 -1.23 8.49
C GLY A 53 3.44 -2.71 8.44
N GLU A 54 3.19 -3.41 9.55
CA GLU A 54 3.56 -4.83 9.69
C GLU A 54 2.75 -5.77 8.79
N THR A 55 1.54 -5.35 8.41
CA THR A 55 0.66 -6.16 7.55
C THR A 55 1.10 -6.04 6.09
N ILE A 56 1.67 -7.13 5.59
CA ILE A 56 2.05 -7.33 4.19
C ILE A 56 1.42 -8.65 3.73
N LYS A 57 0.64 -8.61 2.65
CA LYS A 57 0.04 -9.79 2.06
C LYS A 57 0.35 -9.87 0.57
N LEU A 58 0.95 -10.98 0.15
CA LEU A 58 1.20 -11.26 -1.26
C LEU A 58 0.06 -12.09 -1.87
N GLY A 59 -0.26 -11.84 -3.13
CA GLY A 59 -1.26 -12.57 -3.91
C GLY A 59 -1.49 -11.91 -5.27
N ASP A 60 -1.98 -12.68 -6.23
CA ASP A 60 -2.29 -12.19 -7.58
C ASP A 60 -3.59 -11.36 -7.55
N LEU A 61 -3.48 -10.05 -7.82
CA LEU A 61 -4.60 -9.10 -7.80
C LEU A 61 -5.12 -8.80 -9.21
N ASN A 62 -4.25 -8.75 -10.21
CA ASN A 62 -4.59 -8.40 -11.60
C ASN A 62 -4.86 -9.63 -12.50
N GLY A 63 -4.59 -10.84 -12.02
CA GLY A 63 -4.81 -12.09 -12.73
C GLY A 63 -3.72 -12.44 -13.74
N ASP A 64 -2.53 -11.86 -13.63
CA ASP A 64 -1.40 -12.10 -14.55
C ASP A 64 -0.52 -13.30 -14.14
N GLY A 65 -0.82 -13.92 -13.00
CA GLY A 65 -0.09 -15.07 -12.45
C GLY A 65 1.14 -14.69 -11.61
N ALA A 66 1.57 -13.42 -11.60
CA ALA A 66 2.57 -12.92 -10.68
C ALA A 66 1.93 -12.52 -9.34
N LYS A 67 2.67 -12.67 -8.25
CA LYS A 67 2.19 -12.20 -6.94
C LYS A 67 2.39 -10.68 -6.83
N ASP A 68 1.28 -9.98 -6.66
CA ASP A 68 1.21 -8.59 -6.22
C ASP A 68 1.28 -8.49 -4.69
N ALA A 69 1.17 -7.28 -4.16
CA ALA A 69 1.16 -7.02 -2.74
C ALA A 69 0.03 -6.09 -2.30
N VAL A 70 -0.48 -6.36 -1.10
CA VAL A 70 -1.33 -5.48 -0.31
C VAL A 70 -0.57 -5.17 0.97
N VAL A 71 -0.31 -3.89 1.22
CA VAL A 71 0.44 -3.44 2.40
C VAL A 71 -0.33 -2.37 3.16
N VAL A 72 -0.01 -2.18 4.43
CA VAL A 72 -0.46 -1.01 5.17
C VAL A 72 0.56 0.10 5.07
N ILE A 73 0.13 1.31 4.73
CA ILE A 73 0.93 2.52 4.85
C ILE A 73 0.34 3.38 5.96
N ASN A 74 1.18 3.75 6.91
CA ASN A 74 0.82 4.64 8.00
C ASN A 74 1.34 6.04 7.70
N GLN A 75 0.56 7.06 8.00
CA GLN A 75 0.89 8.45 7.74
C GLN A 75 0.56 9.30 8.96
N ASN A 76 1.58 9.94 9.53
CA ASN A 76 1.46 11.01 10.49
C ASN A 76 2.05 12.28 9.87
N THR A 77 1.18 13.19 9.43
CA THR A 77 1.56 14.44 8.78
C THR A 77 1.32 15.63 9.70
N GLY A 78 1.34 15.38 11.02
CA GLY A 78 1.05 16.36 12.06
C GLY A 78 -0.16 16.02 12.94
N GLY A 79 -0.28 16.75 14.04
CA GLY A 79 -1.28 16.49 15.08
C GLY A 79 -0.98 15.22 15.88
N SER A 80 -2.02 14.57 16.40
CA SER A 80 -1.93 13.37 17.25
C SER A 80 -2.48 12.09 16.59
N GLY A 81 -2.94 12.19 15.35
CA GLY A 81 -3.50 11.09 14.58
C GLY A 81 -2.43 10.35 13.79
N THR A 82 -2.73 9.09 13.47
CA THR A 82 -1.97 8.30 12.50
C THR A 82 -2.99 7.66 11.58
N PHE A 83 -3.05 8.15 10.34
CA PHE A 83 -3.96 7.61 9.34
C PHE A 83 -3.33 6.42 8.66
N MET A 84 -4.12 5.39 8.42
CA MET A 84 -3.67 4.13 7.85
C MET A 84 -4.41 3.88 6.55
N ASP A 85 -3.66 3.50 5.52
CA ASP A 85 -4.18 3.14 4.21
C ASP A 85 -3.80 1.71 3.87
N LEU A 86 -4.74 0.98 3.28
CA LEU A 86 -4.46 -0.25 2.55
C LEU A 86 -3.94 0.14 1.16
N ALA A 87 -2.65 -0.05 0.90
CA ALA A 87 -2.02 0.25 -0.38
C ALA A 87 -1.97 -1.00 -1.26
N ILE A 88 -2.39 -0.85 -2.52
CA ILE A 88 -2.38 -1.88 -3.54
C ILE A 88 -1.14 -1.68 -4.40
N VAL A 89 -0.29 -2.70 -4.46
CA VAL A 89 1.01 -2.67 -5.15
C VAL A 89 1.05 -3.78 -6.18
N ILE A 90 1.11 -3.41 -7.46
CA ILE A 90 1.24 -4.35 -8.57
C ILE A 90 2.70 -4.70 -8.79
N ASN A 91 2.95 -5.97 -9.13
CA ASN A 91 4.24 -6.49 -9.53
C ASN A 91 4.47 -6.26 -11.03
N ASP A 92 5.12 -5.15 -11.36
CA ASP A 92 5.52 -4.83 -12.73
C ASP A 92 6.91 -5.45 -13.03
N ASP A 93 6.93 -6.73 -13.43
CA ASP A 93 8.14 -7.51 -13.74
C ASP A 93 9.22 -7.48 -12.62
N GLY A 94 8.79 -7.73 -11.38
CA GLY A 94 9.62 -7.69 -10.19
C GLY A 94 9.77 -6.30 -9.59
N LYS A 95 9.12 -5.27 -10.14
CA LYS A 95 9.12 -3.91 -9.60
C LYS A 95 7.81 -3.63 -8.86
N PRO A 96 7.85 -3.22 -7.57
CA PRO A 96 6.65 -2.83 -6.85
C PRO A 96 6.13 -1.48 -7.37
N VAL A 97 4.88 -1.44 -7.84
CA VAL A 97 4.20 -0.22 -8.28
C VAL A 97 2.95 0.00 -7.46
N HIS A 98 2.95 1.02 -6.60
CA HIS A 98 1.73 1.48 -5.93
C HIS A 98 0.75 2.07 -6.94
N VAL A 99 -0.46 1.49 -7.01
CA VAL A 99 -1.50 1.83 -8.00
C VAL A 99 -2.80 2.40 -7.40
N ASP A 100 -3.14 2.02 -6.16
CA ASP A 100 -4.33 2.54 -5.48
C ASP A 100 -4.21 2.42 -3.95
N SER A 101 -5.05 3.17 -3.23
CA SER A 101 -5.14 3.12 -1.77
C SER A 101 -6.59 3.12 -1.30
N TYR A 102 -6.85 2.41 -0.20
CA TYR A 102 -8.11 2.46 0.51
C TYR A 102 -7.89 2.93 1.96
N GLY A 103 -8.55 4.01 2.35
CA GLY A 103 -8.40 4.59 3.68
C GLY A 103 -9.04 3.72 4.76
N LEU A 104 -8.24 3.30 5.74
CA LEU A 104 -8.69 2.43 6.84
C LEU A 104 -9.15 3.23 8.06
N GLY A 105 -8.63 4.45 8.26
CA GLY A 105 -8.99 5.34 9.37
C GLY A 105 -7.80 5.76 10.24
N ASP A 106 -8.09 6.31 11.43
CA ASP A 106 -7.08 6.79 12.39
C ASP A 106 -6.80 5.73 13.47
N ARG A 107 -5.55 5.26 13.54
CA ARG A 107 -5.03 4.30 14.53
C ARG A 107 -5.87 3.03 14.67
N VAL A 108 -6.30 2.51 13.52
CA VAL A 108 -7.01 1.23 13.44
C VAL A 108 -6.02 0.07 13.46
N SER A 109 -6.50 -1.16 13.61
CA SER A 109 -5.71 -2.37 13.38
C SER A 109 -6.34 -3.19 12.29
N ILE A 110 -5.55 -3.72 11.37
CA ILE A 110 -6.03 -4.60 10.31
C ILE A 110 -5.66 -6.05 10.59
N SER A 111 -6.57 -6.97 10.30
CA SER A 111 -6.34 -8.41 10.41
C SER A 111 -7.05 -9.18 9.28
N ASP A 112 -6.82 -10.48 9.21
CA ASP A 112 -7.52 -11.41 8.32
C ASP A 112 -7.46 -11.06 6.83
N VAL A 113 -6.39 -10.39 6.39
CA VAL A 113 -6.23 -9.96 4.99
C VAL A 113 -6.14 -11.16 4.07
N LYS A 114 -7.09 -11.26 3.13
CA LYS A 114 -7.21 -12.33 2.14
C LYS A 114 -7.37 -11.72 0.75
N ILE A 115 -6.49 -12.10 -0.16
CA ILE A 115 -6.62 -11.79 -1.58
C ILE A 115 -7.32 -12.98 -2.25
N LYS A 116 -8.39 -12.70 -3.00
CA LYS A 116 -9.17 -13.70 -3.74
C LYS A 116 -8.72 -13.75 -5.20
N PRO A 117 -8.93 -14.89 -5.90
CA PRO A 117 -8.54 -15.05 -7.30
C PRO A 117 -9.14 -14.03 -8.28
N ASN A 118 -10.20 -13.30 -7.90
CA ASN A 118 -10.83 -12.28 -8.72
C ASN A 118 -10.37 -10.85 -8.37
N GLY A 119 -9.23 -10.68 -7.71
CA GLY A 119 -8.72 -9.37 -7.28
C GLY A 119 -9.47 -8.74 -6.09
N ARG A 120 -10.40 -9.47 -5.45
CA ARG A 120 -11.08 -8.99 -4.25
C ARG A 120 -10.19 -9.17 -3.02
N ILE A 121 -10.02 -8.11 -2.24
CA ILE A 121 -9.34 -8.11 -0.96
C ILE A 121 -10.41 -8.10 0.13
N GLU A 122 -10.35 -9.06 1.05
CA GLU A 122 -11.19 -9.12 2.26
C GLU A 122 -10.31 -8.89 3.48
N PHE A 123 -10.75 -8.06 4.42
CA PHE A 123 -9.99 -7.76 5.63
C PHE A 123 -10.90 -7.32 6.78
N THR A 124 -10.38 -7.43 7.99
CA THR A 124 -11.03 -6.94 9.21
C THR A 124 -10.31 -5.69 9.70
N VAL A 125 -11.07 -4.64 10.03
CA VAL A 125 -10.57 -3.43 10.66
C VAL A 125 -11.12 -3.36 12.08
N THR A 126 -10.23 -3.19 13.05
CA THR A 126 -10.57 -2.94 14.45
C THR A 126 -10.25 -1.49 14.78
N GLU A 127 -11.29 -0.71 15.08
CA GLU A 127 -11.18 0.67 15.51
C GLU A 127 -10.55 0.76 16.91
N ARG A 128 -9.97 1.91 17.22
CA ARG A 128 -9.32 2.17 18.53
C ARG A 128 -10.22 1.90 19.73
N TRP A 129 -11.53 2.08 19.57
CA TRP A 129 -12.53 1.88 20.64
C TRP A 129 -13.19 0.49 20.61
N GLY A 130 -12.62 -0.45 19.84
CA GLY A 130 -13.05 -1.86 19.82
C GLY A 130 -14.18 -2.17 18.83
N GLN A 131 -14.64 -1.20 18.03
CA GLN A 131 -15.56 -1.50 16.93
C GLN A 131 -14.84 -2.33 15.86
N ILE A 132 -15.48 -3.37 15.36
CA ILE A 132 -14.92 -4.24 14.34
C ILE A 132 -15.75 -4.09 13.07
N ARG A 133 -15.07 -3.81 11.95
CA ARG A 133 -15.63 -3.71 10.61
C ARG A 133 -15.02 -4.80 9.74
N LYS A 134 -15.86 -5.57 9.05
CA LYS A 134 -15.40 -6.48 7.99
C LYS A 134 -15.59 -5.76 6.68
N GLU A 135 -14.52 -5.63 5.93
CA GLU A 135 -14.47 -4.82 4.73
C GLU A 135 -14.00 -5.64 3.54
N THR A 136 -14.36 -5.14 2.36
CA THR A 136 -13.90 -5.67 1.09
C THR A 136 -13.49 -4.53 0.19
N TYR A 137 -12.37 -4.69 -0.49
CA TYR A 137 -11.93 -3.82 -1.57
C TYR A 137 -11.84 -4.65 -2.85
N GLN A 138 -12.50 -4.20 -3.93
CA GLN A 138 -12.39 -4.83 -5.23
C GLN A 138 -11.33 -4.09 -6.03
N PHE A 139 -10.18 -4.72 -6.27
CA PHE A 139 -9.22 -4.16 -7.21
C PHE A 139 -9.77 -4.27 -8.63
N VAL A 140 -9.70 -3.16 -9.35
CA VAL A 140 -9.96 -3.09 -10.78
C VAL A 140 -8.83 -2.31 -11.38
N GLU A 141 -7.96 -3.00 -12.12
CA GLU A 141 -6.87 -2.34 -12.82
C GLU A 141 -7.45 -1.32 -13.80
N LYS A 142 -7.17 -0.04 -13.56
CA LYS A 142 -7.52 1.02 -14.50
C LYS A 142 -6.60 0.87 -15.71
N LYS A 143 -7.04 0.14 -16.74
CA LYS A 143 -6.39 0.17 -18.06
C LYS A 143 -6.30 1.64 -18.46
N ASN A 144 -5.07 2.16 -18.58
CA ASN A 144 -4.84 3.54 -18.99
C ASN A 144 -5.74 3.86 -20.19
N LYS A 145 -6.60 4.88 -20.06
CA LYS A 145 -7.17 5.52 -21.26
C LYS A 145 -5.99 5.91 -22.13
N PRO A 146 -6.03 5.69 -23.46
CA PRO A 146 -4.99 6.19 -24.34
C PRO A 146 -4.80 7.67 -24.04
N LYS A 147 -3.55 8.11 -23.84
CA LYS A 147 -3.23 9.54 -23.86
C LYS A 147 -3.74 10.04 -25.21
N THR A 148 -4.81 10.82 -25.20
CA THR A 148 -5.31 11.49 -26.39
C THR A 148 -4.13 12.26 -27.00
N PRO A 149 -3.86 12.13 -28.31
CA PRO A 149 -2.80 12.87 -28.97
C PRO A 149 -2.96 14.39 -28.82
#